data_AF-A0A920LE73-F1
#
_entry.id   AF-A0A920LE73-F1
#
_cell.length_a   1.000
_cell.length_b   1.000
_cell.length_c   1.000
_cell.angle_alpha   90.00
_cell.angle_beta   90.00
_cell.angle_gamma   90.00
#
_symmetry.space_group_name_H-M   'P 1'
#
loop_
_entity.id
_entity.type
_entity.pdbx_description
1 polymer ?
#
loop_
_entity_poly.entity_id
_entity_poly.type
_entity_poly.pdbx_seq_one_letter_code
_entity_poly.pdbx_strand_id
1 'polypeptide(L)'
;MMMDQLGLLRRNEIKTINKKLGLFESIVQGFNYGYWTLYEYVAGFSFVFTKKGASQLGGFGTIGNIFPAKWDWKGFWLSTALISIILAFMNVLPIPALDGGHVMFLIYEMVSGRKPSDRFMEVSTMIGFFILIAIVLYANGNDIVRAFAN
;
A
#
# COMPACT_ATOMS: atom_id res chain seq x y z
N MET A 1 39.23 0.01 6.72
CA MET A 1 38.67 0.94 5.71
C MET A 1 38.38 0.26 4.37
N MET A 2 38.01 -1.04 4.31
CA MET A 2 37.51 -1.62 3.05
C MET A 2 36.71 -2.93 3.24
N MET A 3 35.85 -3.02 4.26
CA MET A 3 35.04 -4.23 4.54
C MET A 3 33.59 -3.93 4.98
N ASP A 4 33.07 -2.71 4.74
CA ASP A 4 31.69 -2.31 5.12
C ASP A 4 30.71 -2.20 3.94
N GLN A 5 31.13 -2.50 2.70
CA GLN A 5 30.29 -2.34 1.50
C GLN A 5 29.55 -3.62 1.05
N LEU A 6 29.68 -4.72 1.77
CA LEU A 6 28.95 -5.95 1.48
C LEU A 6 28.09 -6.26 2.71
N GLY A 7 26.82 -5.90 2.66
CA GLY A 7 25.82 -6.05 3.73
C GLY A 7 25.57 -7.50 4.17
N LEU A 8 26.59 -8.11 4.77
CA LEU A 8 26.57 -9.41 5.43
C LEU A 8 27.01 -9.20 6.88
N LEU A 9 26.26 -8.39 7.63
CA LEU A 9 26.40 -8.40 9.08
C LEU A 9 25.92 -9.76 9.60
N ARG A 10 26.83 -10.51 10.23
CA ARG A 10 26.56 -11.80 10.86
C ARG A 10 25.44 -11.59 11.89
N ARG A 11 24.35 -12.37 11.78
CA ARG A 11 23.14 -12.32 12.63
C ARG A 11 23.43 -12.25 14.14
N ASN A 12 24.60 -12.70 14.59
CA ASN A 12 25.03 -12.71 15.99
C ASN A 12 25.59 -11.37 16.51
N GLU A 13 25.69 -10.32 15.69
CA GLU A 13 26.21 -9.00 16.10
C GLU A 13 25.12 -7.92 16.23
N ILE A 14 23.85 -8.26 16.00
CA ILE A 14 22.73 -7.33 16.18
C ILE A 14 22.43 -7.22 17.68
N LYS A 15 23.01 -6.22 18.33
CA LYS A 15 22.64 -5.85 19.71
C LYS A 15 21.28 -5.17 19.68
N THR A 16 20.23 -5.90 20.01
CA THR A 16 18.87 -5.35 20.18
C THR A 16 18.84 -4.51 21.46
N ILE A 17 18.93 -3.19 21.31
CA ILE A 17 18.71 -2.26 22.43
C ILE A 17 17.22 -1.96 22.54
N ASN A 18 16.60 -2.36 23.66
CA ASN A 18 15.24 -1.92 23.97
C ASN A 18 15.28 -0.46 24.44
N LYS A 19 15.10 0.48 23.52
CA LYS A 19 14.99 1.89 23.87
C LYS A 19 13.57 2.17 24.34
N LYS A 20 13.41 2.49 25.63
CA LYS A 20 12.16 3.06 26.15
C LYS A 20 12.07 4.50 25.65
N LEU A 21 11.05 4.80 24.88
CA LEU A 21 10.81 6.14 24.36
C LEU A 21 9.95 6.91 25.36
N GLY A 22 10.30 8.18 25.59
CA GLY A 22 9.38 9.10 26.25
C GLY A 22 8.13 9.35 25.38
N LEU A 23 7.09 9.98 25.95
CA LEU A 23 5.84 10.26 25.22
C LEU A 23 6.10 11.05 23.93
N PHE A 24 6.84 12.14 24.01
CA PHE A 24 7.16 12.97 22.84
C PHE A 24 8.05 12.23 21.83
N GLU A 25 9.08 11.52 22.29
CA GLU A 25 9.96 10.73 21.43
C GLU A 25 9.19 9.64 20.69
N SER A 26 8.21 8.99 21.35
CA SER A 26 7.39 7.95 20.75
C SER A 26 6.49 8.48 19.63
N ILE A 27 5.97 9.70 19.77
CA ILE A 27 5.18 10.37 18.73
C ILE A 27 6.06 10.67 17.52
N VAL A 28 7.21 11.33 17.73
CA VAL A 28 8.14 11.67 16.64
C VAL A 28 8.63 10.40 15.93
N GLN A 29 8.97 9.36 16.68
CA GLN A 29 9.38 8.08 16.09
C GLN A 29 8.23 7.39 15.35
N GLY A 30 7.00 7.47 15.84
CA GLY A 30 5.80 6.98 15.15
C GLY A 30 5.58 7.68 13.81
N PHE A 31 5.73 9.01 13.75
CA PHE A 31 5.67 9.78 12.51
C PHE A 31 6.76 9.36 11.53
N ASN A 32 8.02 9.25 11.98
CA ASN A 32 9.12 8.81 11.14
C ASN A 32 8.89 7.39 10.60
N TYR A 33 8.40 6.48 11.44
CA TYR A 33 8.06 5.12 11.04
C TYR A 33 6.95 5.11 9.99
N GLY A 34 5.88 5.87 10.19
CA GLY A 34 4.80 6.02 9.22
C GLY A 34 5.27 6.61 7.89
N TYR A 35 6.14 7.63 7.93
CA TYR A 35 6.73 8.23 6.73
C TYR A 35 7.55 7.22 5.92
N TRP A 36 8.44 6.47 6.58
CA TRP A 36 9.23 5.44 5.91
C TRP A 36 8.36 4.29 5.38
N THR A 37 7.34 3.89 6.13
CA THR A 37 6.37 2.88 5.69
C THR A 37 5.63 3.33 4.42
N LEU A 38 5.19 4.59 4.38
CA LEU A 38 4.56 5.18 3.19
C LEU A 38 5.55 5.22 2.01
N TYR A 39 6.79 5.66 2.24
CA TYR A 39 7.83 5.70 1.20
C TYR A 39 8.10 4.31 0.61
N GLU A 40 8.27 3.30 1.46
CA GLU A 40 8.47 1.91 1.03
C GLU A 40 7.28 1.39 0.23
N TYR A 41 6.06 1.70 0.66
CA TYR A 41 4.85 1.32 -0.04
C TYR A 41 4.76 1.97 -1.43
N VAL A 42 5.04 3.27 -1.53
CA VAL A 42 5.08 4.03 -2.79
C VAL A 42 6.16 3.48 -3.73
N ALA A 43 7.37 3.24 -3.21
CA ALA A 43 8.47 2.69 -4.00
C ALA A 43 8.15 1.28 -4.52
N GLY A 44 7.55 0.46 -3.66
CA GLY A 44 7.10 -0.90 -3.95
C GLY A 44 5.94 -0.98 -4.94
N PHE A 45 5.15 0.09 -5.11
CA PHE A 45 4.04 0.12 -6.08
C PHE A 45 4.52 -0.20 -7.51
N SER A 46 5.69 0.30 -7.90
CA SER A 46 6.26 0.02 -9.22
C SER A 46 6.52 -1.47 -9.47
N PHE A 47 6.81 -2.24 -8.41
CA PHE A 47 7.06 -3.68 -8.49
C PHE A 47 5.81 -4.47 -8.87
N VAL A 48 4.61 -3.96 -8.57
CA VAL A 48 3.32 -4.57 -8.91
C VAL A 48 3.17 -4.78 -10.43
N PHE A 49 3.77 -3.90 -11.24
CA PHE A 49 3.74 -4.01 -12.70
C PHE A 49 4.68 -5.07 -13.27
N THR A 50 5.52 -5.69 -12.43
CA THR A 50 6.39 -6.80 -12.85
C THR A 50 5.64 -8.13 -12.79
N LYS A 51 5.99 -9.10 -13.63
CA LYS A 51 5.37 -10.46 -13.60
C LYS A 51 5.43 -11.10 -12.21
N LYS A 52 6.53 -10.88 -11.48
CA LYS A 52 6.71 -11.39 -10.12
C LYS A 52 5.80 -10.66 -9.13
N GLY A 53 5.75 -9.33 -9.16
CA GLY A 53 4.86 -8.54 -8.30
C GLY A 53 3.38 -8.80 -8.55
N ALA A 54 2.96 -8.88 -9.82
CA ALA A 54 1.59 -9.24 -10.20
C ALA A 54 1.16 -10.60 -9.64
N SER A 55 2.07 -11.59 -9.63
CA SER A 55 1.82 -12.91 -9.03
C SER A 55 1.80 -12.91 -7.50
N GLN A 56 2.29 -11.85 -6.86
CA GLN A 56 2.25 -11.66 -5.40
C GLN A 56 1.06 -10.83 -4.93
N LEU A 57 0.28 -10.27 -5.85
CA LEU A 57 -1.01 -9.65 -5.52
C LEU A 57 -1.98 -10.73 -5.04
N GLY A 58 -2.19 -10.75 -3.73
CA GLY A 58 -3.20 -11.57 -3.09
C GLY A 58 -4.53 -10.85 -2.99
N GLY A 59 -5.61 -11.62 -2.98
CA GLY A 59 -6.96 -11.14 -2.70
C GLY A 59 -7.24 -10.98 -1.21
N PHE A 60 -8.50 -11.13 -0.82
CA PHE A 60 -8.92 -10.96 0.58
C PHE A 60 -8.30 -12.00 1.54
N GLY A 61 -7.96 -13.19 1.05
CA GLY A 61 -7.33 -14.24 1.88
C GLY A 61 -5.93 -13.84 2.31
N THR A 62 -5.16 -13.21 1.42
CA THR A 62 -3.83 -12.69 1.74
C THR A 62 -3.88 -11.52 2.73
N ILE A 63 -4.90 -10.65 2.63
CA ILE A 63 -5.13 -9.58 3.60
C ILE A 63 -5.45 -10.15 4.99
N GLY A 64 -6.23 -11.24 5.07
CA GLY A 64 -6.53 -11.92 6.33
C GLY A 64 -5.27 -12.41 7.07
N ASN A 65 -4.25 -12.83 6.32
CA ASN A 65 -2.98 -13.31 6.87
C ASN A 65 -2.07 -12.19 7.43
N ILE A 66 -2.40 -10.91 7.23
CA ILE A 66 -1.68 -9.77 7.81
C ILE A 66 -2.01 -9.62 9.31
N PHE A 67 -3.16 -10.15 9.74
CA PHE A 67 -3.56 -10.11 11.15
C PHE A 67 -2.96 -11.29 11.93
N PRO A 68 -2.48 -11.06 13.17
CA PRO A 68 -1.92 -12.12 13.99
C PRO A 68 -3.01 -13.16 14.34
N ALA A 69 -2.64 -14.45 14.34
CA ALA A 69 -3.56 -15.55 14.66
C ALA A 69 -4.06 -15.55 16.12
N LYS A 70 -3.43 -14.75 16.99
CA LYS A 70 -3.83 -14.52 18.38
C LYS A 70 -3.95 -13.03 18.61
N TRP A 71 -4.76 -12.66 19.60
CA TRP A 71 -4.92 -11.27 19.99
C TRP A 71 -3.57 -10.65 20.41
N ASP A 72 -3.13 -9.63 19.67
CA ASP A 72 -1.96 -8.81 19.97
C ASP A 72 -2.33 -7.35 19.76
N TRP A 73 -2.32 -6.58 20.85
CA TRP A 73 -2.65 -5.16 20.82
C TRP A 73 -1.69 -4.38 19.92
N LYS A 74 -0.39 -4.71 19.96
CA LYS A 74 0.62 -4.04 19.15
C LYS A 74 0.43 -4.37 17.68
N GLY A 75 0.27 -5.66 17.36
CA GLY A 75 -0.02 -6.14 16.02
C GLY A 75 -1.29 -5.50 15.44
N PHE A 76 -2.36 -5.40 16.21
CA PHE A 76 -3.60 -4.76 15.79
C PHE A 76 -3.39 -3.32 15.34
N TRP A 77 -2.80 -2.47 16.18
CA TRP A 77 -2.56 -1.06 15.83
C TRP A 77 -1.58 -0.89 14.66
N LEU A 78 -0.58 -1.76 14.54
CA LEU A 78 0.34 -1.75 13.41
C LEU A 78 -0.35 -2.16 12.10
N SER A 79 -1.17 -3.21 12.10
CA SER A 79 -1.94 -3.62 10.91
C SER A 79 -2.98 -2.56 10.52
N THR A 80 -3.66 -1.96 11.49
CA THR A 80 -4.58 -0.83 11.22
C THR A 80 -3.84 0.35 10.62
N ALA A 81 -2.70 0.76 11.19
CA ALA A 81 -1.89 1.84 10.66
C ALA A 81 -1.39 1.56 9.23
N LEU A 82 -0.94 0.32 8.97
CA LEU A 82 -0.53 -0.12 7.64
C LEU A 82 -1.69 -0.02 6.63
N ILE A 83 -2.88 -0.54 6.98
CA ILE A 83 -4.07 -0.47 6.11
C ILE A 83 -4.46 1.00 5.88
N SER A 84 -4.40 1.86 6.90
CA SER A 84 -4.68 3.29 6.75
C SER A 84 -3.70 3.98 5.78
N ILE A 85 -2.40 3.65 5.85
CA ILE A 85 -1.40 4.16 4.90
C ILE A 85 -1.71 3.69 3.48
N ILE A 86 -2.02 2.40 3.32
CA ILE A 86 -2.38 1.80 2.04
C ILE A 86 -3.59 2.50 1.44
N LEU A 87 -4.67 2.67 2.21
CA LEU A 87 -5.89 3.34 1.77
C LEU A 87 -5.64 4.81 1.42
N ALA A 88 -4.89 5.54 2.24
CA ALA A 88 -4.53 6.92 1.97
C ALA A 88 -3.74 7.07 0.66
N PHE A 89 -2.75 6.20 0.43
CA PHE A 89 -1.99 6.20 -0.82
C PHE A 89 -2.88 5.84 -2.02
N MET A 90 -3.66 4.76 -1.92
CA MET A 90 -4.52 4.29 -3.00
C MET A 90 -5.58 5.33 -3.39
N ASN A 91 -6.14 6.06 -2.43
CA ASN A 91 -7.10 7.15 -2.71
C ASN A 91 -6.46 8.36 -3.37
N VAL A 92 -5.15 8.59 -3.22
CA VAL A 92 -4.43 9.71 -3.87
C VAL A 92 -4.04 9.36 -5.31
N LEU A 93 -3.98 8.08 -5.69
CA LEU A 93 -3.64 7.68 -7.05
C LEU A 93 -4.68 8.22 -8.07
N PRO A 94 -4.24 8.58 -9.29
CA PRO A 94 -5.12 9.11 -10.34
C PRO A 94 -5.91 7.98 -11.02
N ILE A 95 -6.68 7.23 -10.24
CA ILE A 95 -7.55 6.15 -10.70
C ILE A 95 -8.97 6.72 -10.82
N PRO A 96 -9.56 6.72 -12.03
CA PRO A 96 -10.96 7.08 -12.21
C PRO A 96 -11.87 6.24 -11.31
N ALA A 97 -12.90 6.85 -10.72
CA ALA A 97 -13.76 6.30 -9.65
C ALA A 97 -13.25 6.40 -8.20
N LEU A 98 -11.98 6.74 -7.94
CA LEU A 98 -11.49 7.10 -6.60
C LEU A 98 -11.36 8.63 -6.42
N ASP A 99 -11.12 9.05 -5.18
CA ASP A 99 -10.95 10.46 -4.80
C ASP A 99 -9.84 11.14 -5.64
N GLY A 100 -8.70 10.47 -5.84
CA GLY A 100 -7.57 10.98 -6.61
C GLY A 100 -7.85 11.16 -8.11
N GLY A 101 -8.80 10.40 -8.67
CA GLY A 101 -9.28 10.63 -10.04
C GLY A 101 -10.00 11.97 -10.19
N HIS A 102 -10.81 12.34 -9.19
CA HIS A 102 -11.49 13.63 -9.16
C HIS A 102 -10.50 14.78 -8.98
N VAL A 103 -9.52 14.61 -8.09
CA VAL A 103 -8.42 15.57 -7.90
C VAL A 103 -7.64 15.76 -9.21
N MET A 104 -7.38 14.70 -9.97
CA MET A 104 -6.71 14.80 -11.27
C MET A 104 -7.52 15.63 -12.27
N PHE A 105 -8.85 15.43 -12.33
CA PHE A 105 -9.71 16.24 -13.20
C PHE A 105 -9.75 17.71 -12.79
N LEU A 106 -9.73 18.01 -11.48
CA LEU A 106 -9.64 19.38 -10.97
C LEU A 106 -8.29 20.03 -11.31
N ILE A 107 -7.18 19.30 -11.18
CA ILE A 107 -5.85 19.78 -11.58
C ILE A 107 -5.84 20.06 -13.09
N TYR A 108 -6.40 19.15 -13.88
CA TYR A 108 -6.54 19.35 -15.31
C TYR A 108 -7.37 20.59 -15.65
N GLU A 109 -8.49 20.81 -14.97
CA GLU A 109 -9.34 22.00 -15.15
C GLU A 109 -8.58 23.29 -14.77
N MET A 110 -7.87 23.30 -13.65
CA MET A 110 -7.05 24.44 -13.22
C MET A 110 -5.95 24.80 -14.22
N VAL A 111 -5.29 23.81 -14.84
CA VAL A 111 -4.22 24.03 -15.81
C VAL A 111 -4.75 24.37 -17.20
N SER A 112 -5.82 23.71 -17.65
CA SER A 112 -6.37 23.87 -19.00
C SER A 112 -7.40 25.01 -19.11
N GLY A 113 -7.94 25.49 -17.99
CA GLY A 113 -9.04 26.46 -17.94
C GLY A 113 -10.35 25.94 -18.53
N ARG A 114 -10.46 24.64 -18.80
CA ARG A 114 -11.62 24.01 -19.44
C ARG A 114 -12.13 22.88 -18.56
N LYS A 115 -13.41 22.95 -18.21
CA LYS A 115 -14.09 21.86 -17.50
C LYS A 115 -14.10 20.61 -18.38
N PRO A 116 -13.60 19.45 -17.90
CA PRO A 116 -13.79 18.18 -18.61
C PRO A 116 -15.29 17.91 -18.78
N SER A 117 -15.67 17.30 -19.91
CA SER A 117 -17.09 17.08 -20.20
C SER A 117 -17.71 16.09 -19.22
N ASP A 118 -18.97 16.33 -18.80
CA ASP A 118 -19.64 15.48 -17.83
C ASP A 118 -19.72 14.02 -18.32
N ARG A 119 -19.88 13.82 -19.63
CA ARG A 119 -19.84 12.50 -20.29
C ARG A 119 -18.47 11.83 -20.19
N PHE A 120 -17.37 12.57 -20.30
CA PHE A 120 -16.03 12.02 -20.16
C PHE A 120 -15.78 11.57 -18.71
N MET A 121 -16.24 12.35 -17.73
CA MET A 121 -16.12 12.00 -16.32
C MET A 121 -16.91 10.73 -15.98
N GLU A 122 -18.16 10.64 -16.43
CA GLU A 122 -19.01 9.46 -16.24
C GLU A 122 -18.40 8.20 -16.85
N VAL A 123 -17.96 8.29 -18.11
CA VAL A 123 -17.31 7.16 -18.81
C VAL A 123 -16.02 6.75 -18.11
N SER A 124 -15.18 7.70 -17.69
CA SER A 124 -13.93 7.41 -16.99
C SER A 124 -14.19 6.69 -15.67
N THR A 125 -15.16 7.16 -14.88
CA THR A 125 -15.57 6.53 -13.62
C THR A 125 -16.10 5.12 -13.85
N MET A 126 -16.96 4.93 -14.84
CA MET A 126 -17.50 3.61 -15.17
C MET A 126 -16.40 2.63 -15.59
N ILE A 127 -15.47 3.05 -16.45
CA ILE A 127 -14.31 2.25 -16.85
C ILE A 127 -13.46 1.89 -15.62
N GLY A 128 -13.15 2.85 -14.77
CA GLY A 128 -12.38 2.63 -13.54
C GLY A 128 -13.05 1.61 -12.62
N PHE A 129 -14.35 1.75 -12.40
CA PHE A 129 -15.14 0.80 -11.61
C PHE A 129 -15.07 -0.62 -12.16
N PHE A 130 -15.27 -0.82 -13.47
CA PHE A 130 -15.19 -2.15 -14.08
C PHE A 130 -13.79 -2.75 -13.99
N ILE A 131 -12.74 -1.95 -14.16
CA ILE A 131 -11.35 -2.39 -13.99
C ILE A 131 -11.12 -2.86 -12.55
N LEU A 132 -11.57 -2.09 -11.55
CA LEU A 132 -11.42 -2.45 -10.13
C LEU A 132 -12.12 -3.78 -9.83
N ILE A 133 -13.36 -3.96 -10.28
CA ILE A 133 -14.10 -5.21 -10.09
C ILE A 133 -13.36 -6.38 -10.76
N ALA A 134 -12.85 -6.20 -11.99
CA ALA A 134 -12.09 -7.25 -12.67
C ALA A 134 -10.84 -7.66 -11.90
N ILE A 135 -10.10 -6.69 -11.34
CA ILE A 135 -8.90 -6.96 -10.51
C ILE A 135 -9.28 -7.70 -9.23
N VAL A 136 -10.35 -7.28 -8.54
CA VAL A 136 -10.82 -7.95 -7.32
C VAL A 136 -11.23 -9.39 -7.60
N LEU A 137 -11.97 -9.63 -8.68
CA LEU A 137 -12.36 -11.00 -9.08
C LEU A 137 -11.13 -11.85 -9.42
N TYR A 138 -10.16 -11.29 -10.15
CA TYR A 138 -8.91 -11.98 -10.48
C TYR A 138 -8.10 -12.35 -9.22
N ALA A 139 -7.92 -11.39 -8.31
CA ALA A 139 -7.16 -11.60 -7.08
C ALA A 139 -7.81 -12.66 -6.17
N ASN A 140 -9.14 -12.61 -6.01
CA ASN A 140 -9.89 -13.60 -5.25
C ASN A 140 -9.87 -14.99 -5.91
N GLY A 141 -9.98 -15.06 -7.25
CA GLY A 141 -9.84 -16.31 -7.98
C GLY A 141 -8.46 -16.96 -7.78
N ASN A 142 -7.40 -16.15 -7.81
CA ASN A 142 -6.03 -16.60 -7.55
C ASN A 142 -5.82 -17.07 -6.10
N ASP A 143 -6.44 -16.41 -5.12
CA ASP A 143 -6.45 -16.87 -3.72
C ASP A 143 -7.16 -18.24 -3.59
N ILE A 144 -8.31 -18.42 -4.23
CA ILE A 144 -9.05 -19.70 -4.23
C ILE A 144 -8.20 -20.83 -4.83
N VAL A 145 -7.58 -20.59 -5.99
CA VAL A 145 -6.71 -21.59 -6.63
C VAL A 145 -5.54 -21.98 -5.71
N ARG A 146 -4.91 -21.03 -5.03
CA ARG A 146 -3.85 -21.32 -4.04
C ARG A 146 -4.34 -22.09 -2.84
N ALA A 147 -5.57 -21.83 -2.39
CA ALA A 147 -6.16 -22.51 -1.24
C ALA A 147 -6.50 -23.98 -1.53
N PHE A 148 -6.81 -24.32 -2.79
CA PHE A 148 -7.11 -25.69 -3.21
C PHE A 148 -5.91 -26.46 -3.80
N ALA A 149 -4.89 -25.76 -4.30
CA ALA A 149 -3.70 -26.38 -4.88
C ALA A 149 -2.56 -26.66 -3.86
N ASN A 150 -2.69 -26.17 -2.62
CA ASN A 150 -1.77 -26.44 -1.50
C ASN A 150 -2.38 -27.41 -0.48
#